data_AF-A0A2P7QZ85-F1
#
_entry.id   AF-A0A2P7QZ85-F1
#
_cell.length_a   1.000
_cell.length_b   1.000
_cell.length_c   1.000
_cell.angle_alpha   90.00
_cell.angle_beta   90.00
_cell.angle_gamma   90.00
#
_symmetry.space_group_name_H-M   'P 1'
#
loop_
_entity.id
_entity.type
_entity.pdbx_description
1 polymer ?
#
loop_
_entity_poly.entity_id
_entity_poly.type
_entity_poly.pdbx_seq_one_letter_code
_entity_poly.pdbx_strand_id
1 'polypeptide(L)'
;MSKAAPEPNRASWAKRRLRRSPEALRLPLSEVRAPMIGEAMDRRATLSSLLALDRPLSELNQALDALDWSDQPAETLRRTHLAAVLRRYASAELSAEDVAQWASLVESREDLGFEPRHEEAIADALFDLGNPDLQGDLHDIVDDLLDALDD
;
A
#
# COMPACT_ATOMS: atom_id res chain seq x y z
N MET A 1 -11.37 37.04 -29.75
CA MET A 1 -10.49 36.02 -30.37
C MET A 1 -9.37 35.71 -29.39
N SER A 2 -9.19 34.43 -29.03
CA SER A 2 -7.94 33.70 -28.68
C SER A 2 -6.72 34.48 -28.17
N LYS A 3 -5.89 34.05 -27.20
CA LYS A 3 -5.61 32.73 -26.60
C LYS A 3 -4.53 32.89 -25.48
N ALA A 4 -4.62 32.03 -24.47
CA ALA A 4 -3.59 31.46 -23.56
C ALA A 4 -2.75 32.32 -22.58
N ALA A 5 -2.66 31.75 -21.37
CA ALA A 5 -1.77 32.10 -20.25
C ALA A 5 -0.38 31.44 -20.36
N PRO A 6 0.53 31.75 -19.42
CA PRO A 6 1.38 30.71 -18.82
C PRO A 6 1.29 30.67 -17.28
N GLU A 7 1.47 29.46 -16.74
CA GLU A 7 1.43 29.05 -15.33
C GLU A 7 2.56 29.62 -14.46
N PRO A 8 2.42 29.62 -13.12
CA PRO A 8 3.54 29.68 -12.20
C PRO A 8 3.77 28.38 -11.40
N ASN A 9 4.96 27.81 -11.64
CA ASN A 9 5.91 27.17 -10.74
C ASN A 9 5.54 27.12 -9.23
N ARG A 10 5.44 25.91 -8.66
CA ARG A 10 5.22 25.66 -7.22
C ARG A 10 6.46 25.05 -6.56
N ALA A 11 7.35 25.91 -6.09
CA ALA A 11 8.29 25.60 -5.03
C ALA A 11 8.19 26.69 -3.95
N SER A 12 7.41 26.45 -2.88
CA SER A 12 7.57 27.09 -1.56
C SER A 12 6.43 26.67 -0.60
N TRP A 13 6.74 25.83 0.38
CA TRP A 13 6.23 26.07 1.73
C TRP A 13 7.31 25.66 2.73
N ALA A 14 7.52 26.54 3.70
CA ALA A 14 8.82 26.81 4.30
C ALA A 14 8.94 26.29 5.74
N LYS A 15 10.11 25.71 6.03
CA LYS A 15 10.97 25.91 7.21
C LYS A 15 10.38 26.71 8.40
N ARG A 16 10.20 26.06 9.56
CA ARG A 16 10.58 26.49 10.94
C ARG A 16 10.03 25.46 11.95
N ARG A 17 10.78 24.91 12.92
CA ARG A 17 11.77 25.52 13.83
C ARG A 17 12.87 24.52 14.24
N LEU A 18 14.10 25.02 14.38
CA LEU A 18 15.15 24.47 15.26
C LEU A 18 15.15 25.25 16.59
N ARG A 19 15.42 24.57 17.73
CA ARG A 19 16.62 24.72 18.62
C ARG A 19 16.39 24.14 20.05
N ARG A 20 17.36 23.30 20.49
CA ARG A 20 17.96 23.00 21.84
C ARG A 20 17.07 23.07 23.11
N SER A 21 17.10 22.18 24.11
CA SER A 21 18.20 21.48 24.81
C SER A 21 17.67 20.34 25.73
N PRO A 22 18.52 19.53 26.41
CA PRO A 22 18.14 18.33 27.16
C PRO A 22 17.94 18.58 28.66
N GLU A 23 16.91 18.00 29.27
CA GLU A 23 16.95 17.55 30.68
C GLU A 23 15.73 16.70 31.03
N ALA A 24 16.01 15.63 31.76
CA ALA A 24 15.07 14.67 32.27
C ALA A 24 14.17 15.28 33.35
N LEU A 25 12.86 15.05 33.26
CA LEU A 25 12.00 15.00 34.43
C LEU A 25 11.14 13.73 34.37
N ARG A 26 11.47 12.81 35.28
CA ARG A 26 10.62 11.70 35.71
C ARG A 26 9.28 12.25 36.21
N LEU A 27 8.18 11.68 35.72
CA LEU A 27 6.89 11.69 36.40
C LEU A 27 6.36 10.23 36.48
N PRO A 28 5.64 9.88 37.55
CA PRO A 28 5.33 8.49 37.88
C PRO A 28 4.18 7.92 37.00
N LEU A 29 4.36 6.68 36.54
CA LEU A 29 3.32 5.88 35.88
C LEU A 29 2.30 5.41 36.92
N SER A 30 1.19 6.11 37.01
CA SER A 30 -0.06 5.53 37.49
C SER A 30 -1.20 6.42 37.04
N GLU A 31 -1.55 6.34 35.76
CA GLU A 31 -2.89 6.70 35.33
C GLU A 31 -3.28 5.90 34.09
N VAL A 32 -4.51 5.41 34.14
CA VAL A 32 -5.15 4.46 33.25
C VAL A 32 -5.01 4.92 31.80
N ARG A 33 -4.27 4.16 30.99
CA ARG A 33 -4.15 4.42 29.55
C ARG A 33 -5.45 4.00 28.87
N ALA A 34 -6.32 4.96 28.57
CA ALA A 34 -7.35 4.81 27.55
C ALA A 34 -6.71 4.27 26.25
N PRO A 35 -7.44 3.53 25.39
CA PRO A 35 -6.84 2.94 24.20
C PRO A 35 -6.23 4.04 23.33
N MET A 36 -4.90 4.03 23.27
CA MET A 36 -4.14 4.89 22.37
C MET A 36 -4.49 4.44 20.96
N ILE A 37 -5.13 5.31 20.18
CA ILE A 37 -5.15 5.20 18.73
C ILE A 37 -3.68 5.11 18.29
N GLY A 38 -3.27 3.96 17.75
CA GLY A 38 -1.90 3.68 17.35
C GLY A 38 -1.13 2.81 18.37
N GLU A 39 -1.43 1.52 18.43
CA GLU A 39 -0.32 0.58 18.52
C GLU A 39 0.41 0.70 17.18
N ALA A 40 1.67 1.15 17.21
CA ALA A 40 2.54 1.11 16.05
C ALA A 40 2.56 -0.34 15.56
N MET A 41 1.82 -0.62 14.48
CA MET A 41 1.87 -1.94 13.88
C MET A 41 3.29 -2.18 13.42
N ASP A 42 3.84 -3.33 13.83
CA ASP A 42 5.12 -3.80 13.35
C ASP A 42 5.09 -3.81 11.81
N ARG A 43 6.13 -3.28 11.15
CA ARG A 43 6.18 -3.14 9.69
C ARG A 43 5.76 -4.43 8.99
N ARG A 44 6.26 -5.57 9.47
CA ARG A 44 5.97 -6.88 8.90
C ARG A 44 4.47 -7.18 8.98
N ALA A 45 3.85 -6.89 10.11
CA ALA A 45 2.41 -7.06 10.29
C ALA A 45 1.59 -6.13 9.37
N THR A 46 2.00 -4.87 9.22
CA THR A 46 1.34 -3.93 8.28
C THR A 46 1.44 -4.42 6.85
N LEU A 47 2.62 -4.84 6.41
CA LEU A 47 2.82 -5.39 5.07
C LEU A 47 2.04 -6.70 4.87
N SER A 48 2.03 -7.59 5.86
CA SER A 48 1.24 -8.82 5.79
C SER A 48 -0.26 -8.54 5.66
N SER A 49 -0.79 -7.58 6.41
CA SER A 49 -2.20 -7.17 6.29
C SER A 49 -2.49 -6.48 4.94
N LEU A 50 -1.54 -5.70 4.41
CA LEU A 50 -1.63 -5.16 3.06
C LEU A 50 -1.69 -6.28 2.01
N LEU A 51 -0.77 -7.24 2.05
CA LEU A 51 -0.73 -8.36 1.09
C LEU A 51 -2.00 -9.23 1.15
N ALA A 52 -2.59 -9.40 2.33
CA ALA A 52 -3.84 -10.14 2.51
C ALA A 52 -5.10 -9.30 2.19
N LEU A 53 -4.97 -7.97 2.10
CA LEU A 53 -6.08 -7.02 2.03
C LEU A 53 -7.16 -7.31 3.10
N ASP A 54 -6.73 -7.62 4.32
CA ASP A 54 -7.61 -8.10 5.40
C ASP A 54 -8.26 -6.96 6.20
N ARG A 55 -7.95 -5.71 5.84
CA ARG A 55 -8.43 -4.48 6.45
C ARG A 55 -8.80 -3.43 5.39
N PRO A 56 -9.59 -2.41 5.74
CA PRO A 56 -9.85 -1.31 4.83
C PRO A 56 -8.56 -0.63 4.36
N LEU A 57 -8.47 -0.31 3.06
CA LEU A 57 -7.31 0.36 2.48
C LEU A 57 -6.97 1.69 3.16
N SER A 58 -7.97 2.41 3.67
CA SER A 58 -7.77 3.65 4.43
C SER A 58 -6.99 3.45 5.73
N GLU A 59 -7.26 2.37 6.46
CA GLU A 59 -6.52 2.00 7.67
C GLU A 59 -5.10 1.54 7.33
N LEU A 60 -4.96 0.74 6.27
CA LEU A 60 -3.66 0.29 5.78
C LEU A 60 -2.78 1.46 5.35
N ASN A 61 -3.32 2.40 4.56
CA ASN A 61 -2.59 3.61 4.17
C ASN A 61 -2.11 4.41 5.38
N GLN A 62 -2.98 4.63 6.37
CA GLN A 62 -2.59 5.33 7.59
C GLN A 62 -1.48 4.61 8.36
N ALA A 63 -1.52 3.28 8.41
CA ALA A 63 -0.48 2.48 9.04
C ALA A 63 0.84 2.51 8.25
N LEU A 64 0.79 2.50 6.91
CA LEU A 64 1.95 2.58 6.04
C LEU A 64 2.61 3.97 6.11
N ASP A 65 1.83 5.05 6.17
CA ASP A 65 2.30 6.43 6.34
C ASP A 65 3.07 6.65 7.67
N ALA A 66 2.75 5.84 8.68
CA ALA A 66 3.42 5.89 9.98
C ALA A 66 4.75 5.12 10.00
N LEU A 67 5.06 4.34 8.96
CA LEU A 67 6.34 3.63 8.83
C LEU A 67 7.40 4.56 8.24
N ASP A 68 8.62 4.46 8.76
CA ASP A 68 9.77 5.04 8.08
C ASP A 68 9.97 4.39 6.70
N TRP A 69 10.53 5.13 5.73
CA TRP A 69 10.89 4.59 4.42
C TRP A 69 11.97 3.49 4.55
N SER A 70 11.93 2.52 3.64
CA SER A 70 12.90 1.43 3.56
C SER A 70 12.79 0.71 2.22
N ASP A 71 13.92 0.15 1.80
CA ASP A 71 14.10 -0.70 0.62
C ASP A 71 14.47 -2.15 1.00
N GLN A 72 14.69 -2.45 2.28
CA GLN A 72 14.97 -3.80 2.73
C GLN A 72 13.70 -4.65 2.75
N PRO A 73 13.65 -5.78 2.02
CA PRO A 73 12.46 -6.61 1.94
C PRO A 73 12.09 -7.17 3.31
N ALA A 74 10.91 -6.79 3.80
CA ALA A 74 10.38 -7.18 5.10
C ALA A 74 9.31 -8.27 5.00
N GLU A 75 8.64 -8.35 3.85
CA GLU A 75 7.64 -9.35 3.50
C GLU A 75 7.71 -9.75 2.03
N THR A 76 7.05 -10.85 1.65
CA THR A 76 7.06 -11.37 0.28
C THR A 76 5.66 -11.43 -0.32
N LEU A 77 5.42 -10.70 -1.40
CA LEU A 77 4.24 -10.88 -2.25
C LEU A 77 4.34 -12.22 -2.97
N ARG A 78 3.31 -13.05 -2.85
CA ARG A 78 3.21 -14.39 -3.44
C ARG A 78 2.03 -14.44 -4.37
N ARG A 79 2.07 -15.36 -5.34
CA ARG A 79 0.93 -15.62 -6.25
C ARG A 79 -0.36 -15.90 -5.48
N THR A 80 -0.25 -16.58 -4.33
CA THR A 80 -1.38 -16.86 -3.44
C THR A 80 -2.06 -15.62 -2.88
N HIS A 81 -1.35 -14.50 -2.71
CA HIS A 81 -1.95 -13.23 -2.26
C HIS A 81 -2.78 -12.60 -3.38
N LEU A 82 -2.21 -12.52 -4.59
CA LEU A 82 -2.92 -12.04 -5.79
C LEU A 82 -4.18 -12.87 -6.05
N ALA A 83 -4.05 -14.19 -6.06
CA ALA A 83 -5.17 -15.10 -6.26
C ALA A 83 -6.26 -14.95 -5.19
N ALA A 84 -5.89 -14.70 -3.93
CA ALA A 84 -6.86 -14.48 -2.86
C ALA A 84 -7.65 -13.18 -3.06
N VAL A 85 -6.99 -12.09 -3.46
CA VAL A 85 -7.64 -10.80 -3.77
C VAL A 85 -8.56 -10.94 -4.97
N LEU A 86 -8.10 -11.58 -6.05
CA LEU A 86 -8.90 -11.84 -7.26
C LEU A 86 -10.13 -12.69 -6.97
N ARG A 87 -10.02 -13.74 -6.14
CA ARG A 87 -11.17 -14.56 -5.73
C ARG A 87 -12.20 -13.75 -4.93
N ARG A 88 -11.76 -12.82 -4.07
CA ARG A 88 -12.65 -11.92 -3.32
C ARG A 88 -13.32 -10.89 -4.22
N TYR A 89 -12.64 -10.43 -5.27
CA TYR A 89 -13.27 -9.63 -6.31
C TYR A 89 -14.33 -10.44 -7.06
N ALA A 90 -14.01 -11.67 -7.49
CA ALA A 90 -14.94 -12.56 -8.18
C ALA A 90 -16.18 -12.92 -7.32
N SER A 91 -16.05 -12.96 -5.99
CA SER A 91 -17.17 -13.14 -5.06
C SER A 91 -17.93 -11.85 -4.72
N ALA A 92 -17.59 -10.72 -5.35
CA ALA A 92 -18.12 -9.38 -5.09
C ALA A 92 -17.90 -8.87 -3.65
N GLU A 93 -16.90 -9.40 -2.93
CA GLU A 93 -16.45 -8.88 -1.64
C GLU A 93 -15.57 -7.63 -1.80
N LEU A 94 -14.93 -7.48 -2.96
CA LEU A 94 -14.12 -6.32 -3.33
C LEU A 94 -14.65 -5.72 -4.63
N SER A 95 -14.60 -4.40 -4.73
CA SER A 95 -14.84 -3.70 -6.00
C SER A 95 -13.58 -3.68 -6.87
N ALA A 96 -13.74 -3.37 -8.16
CA ALA A 96 -12.59 -3.18 -9.05
C ALA A 96 -11.70 -2.01 -8.59
N GLU A 97 -12.31 -0.97 -8.02
CA GLU A 97 -11.60 0.16 -7.43
C GLU A 97 -10.76 -0.26 -6.22
N ASP A 98 -11.28 -1.14 -5.35
CA ASP A 98 -10.51 -1.67 -4.21
C ASP A 98 -9.28 -2.47 -4.68
N VAL A 99 -9.45 -3.31 -5.70
CA VAL A 99 -8.35 -4.11 -6.27
C VAL A 99 -7.29 -3.21 -6.90
N ALA A 100 -7.70 -2.21 -7.67
CA ALA A 100 -6.77 -1.29 -8.35
C ALA A 100 -5.99 -0.42 -7.37
N GLN A 101 -6.66 0.12 -6.34
CA GLN A 101 -5.99 0.89 -5.29
C GLN A 101 -5.04 0.02 -4.48
N TRP A 102 -5.43 -1.21 -4.14
CA TRP A 102 -4.56 -2.18 -3.48
C TRP A 102 -3.31 -2.48 -4.30
N ALA A 103 -3.48 -2.82 -5.59
CA ALA A 103 -2.38 -3.17 -6.47
C ALA A 103 -1.39 -2.00 -6.64
N SER A 104 -1.90 -0.79 -6.85
CA SER A 104 -1.09 0.44 -6.90
C SER A 104 -0.30 0.68 -5.60
N LEU A 105 -0.94 0.45 -4.45
CA LEU A 105 -0.30 0.65 -3.15
C LEU A 105 0.79 -0.39 -2.89
N VAL A 106 0.59 -1.63 -3.31
CA VAL A 106 1.60 -2.71 -3.21
C VAL A 106 2.76 -2.45 -4.18
N GLU A 107 2.50 -2.00 -5.40
CA GLU A 107 3.51 -1.70 -6.43
C GLU A 107 4.46 -0.58 -5.98
N SER A 108 3.93 0.41 -5.27
CA SER A 108 4.72 1.52 -4.72
C SER A 108 5.59 1.14 -3.51
N ARG A 109 5.56 -0.11 -3.02
CA ARG A 109 6.36 -0.56 -1.85
C ARG A 109 7.67 -1.21 -2.26
N GLU A 110 8.77 -0.51 -1.98
CA GLU A 110 10.14 -0.98 -2.24
C GLU A 110 10.64 -2.00 -1.19
N ASP A 111 9.96 -2.16 -0.05
CA ASP A 111 10.30 -3.11 1.01
C ASP A 111 9.50 -4.42 0.94
N LEU A 112 8.96 -4.74 -0.24
CA LEU A 112 8.39 -6.05 -0.57
C LEU A 112 9.33 -6.83 -1.49
N GLY A 113 9.58 -8.09 -1.15
CA GLY A 113 10.14 -9.06 -2.09
C GLY A 113 9.04 -9.73 -2.90
N PHE A 114 9.38 -10.31 -4.04
CA PHE A 114 8.47 -11.16 -4.83
C PHE A 114 8.82 -12.64 -4.67
N GLU A 115 7.84 -13.50 -4.86
CA GLU A 115 8.01 -14.95 -4.78
C GLU A 115 9.08 -15.43 -5.76
N PRO A 116 10.11 -16.17 -5.30
CA PRO A 116 11.18 -16.63 -6.17
C PRO A 116 10.67 -17.53 -7.30
N ARG A 117 11.16 -17.27 -8.52
CA ARG A 117 10.78 -17.92 -9.79
C ARG A 117 9.46 -17.45 -10.40
N HIS A 118 8.75 -16.54 -9.74
CA HIS A 118 7.48 -15.97 -10.23
C HIS A 118 7.49 -14.45 -10.18
N GLU A 119 8.67 -13.82 -10.05
CA GLU A 119 8.80 -12.38 -9.87
C GLU A 119 8.21 -11.59 -11.04
N GLU A 120 8.46 -12.02 -12.27
CA GLU A 120 7.93 -11.40 -13.49
C GLU A 120 6.40 -11.54 -13.57
N ALA A 121 5.87 -12.75 -13.40
CA ALA A 121 4.42 -12.99 -13.42
C ALA A 121 3.67 -12.19 -12.34
N ILE A 122 4.28 -12.06 -11.14
CA ILE A 122 3.72 -11.24 -10.06
C ILE A 122 3.76 -9.76 -10.41
N ALA A 123 4.87 -9.28 -10.99
CA ALA A 123 5.02 -7.88 -11.38
C ALA A 123 4.02 -7.48 -12.47
N ASP A 124 3.88 -8.31 -13.49
CA ASP A 124 2.96 -8.10 -14.60
C ASP A 124 1.50 -8.10 -14.11
N ALA A 125 1.12 -9.09 -13.31
CA ALA A 125 -0.21 -9.13 -12.70
C ALA A 125 -0.49 -7.89 -11.83
N LEU A 126 0.49 -7.46 -11.03
CA LEU A 126 0.32 -6.27 -10.18
C LEU A 126 0.18 -4.99 -11.01
N PHE A 127 0.95 -4.88 -12.09
CA PHE A 127 0.86 -3.77 -13.03
C PHE A 127 -0.52 -3.71 -13.70
N ASP A 128 -1.02 -4.84 -14.19
CA ASP A 128 -2.34 -4.92 -14.84
C ASP A 128 -3.47 -4.58 -13.86
N LEU A 129 -3.40 -5.11 -12.63
CA LEU A 129 -4.39 -4.84 -11.59
C LEU A 129 -4.38 -3.38 -11.13
N GLY A 130 -3.21 -2.75 -11.04
CA GLY A 130 -3.10 -1.33 -10.67
C GLY A 130 -3.58 -0.38 -11.76
N ASN A 131 -3.66 -0.85 -13.01
CA ASN A 131 -3.96 -0.05 -14.18
C ASN A 131 -5.05 -0.70 -15.05
N PRO A 132 -6.25 -1.01 -14.49
CA PRO A 132 -7.28 -1.75 -15.21
C PRO A 132 -7.71 -1.02 -16.49
N ASP A 133 -7.76 0.32 -16.49
CA ASP A 133 -8.09 1.12 -17.67
C ASP A 133 -7.18 0.87 -18.90
N LEU A 134 -5.96 0.35 -18.70
CA LEU A 134 -5.05 -0.03 -19.79
C LEU A 134 -5.41 -1.38 -20.42
N GLN A 135 -6.05 -2.26 -19.65
CA GLN A 135 -6.36 -3.64 -20.01
C GLN A 135 -7.85 -3.85 -20.35
N GLY A 136 -8.74 -2.96 -19.92
CA GLY A 136 -10.19 -3.07 -20.09
C GLY A 136 -10.93 -3.14 -18.76
N ASP A 137 -12.13 -3.70 -18.73
CA ASP A 137 -12.81 -3.95 -17.46
C ASP A 137 -12.07 -5.07 -16.71
N LEU A 138 -11.81 -4.90 -15.40
CA LEU A 138 -11.13 -5.91 -14.58
C LEU A 138 -11.78 -7.29 -14.69
N HIS A 139 -13.11 -7.33 -14.84
CA HIS A 139 -13.88 -8.55 -15.07
C HIS A 139 -13.39 -9.36 -16.28
N ASP A 140 -12.86 -8.71 -17.31
CA ASP A 140 -12.45 -9.36 -18.55
C ASP A 140 -11.09 -10.07 -18.45
N ILE A 141 -10.27 -9.74 -17.45
CA ILE A 141 -8.89 -10.27 -17.29
C ILE A 141 -8.71 -11.15 -16.06
N VAL A 142 -9.70 -11.24 -15.17
CA VAL A 142 -9.57 -11.97 -13.88
C VAL A 142 -9.32 -13.46 -14.06
N ASP A 143 -10.03 -14.12 -15.00
CA ASP A 143 -9.85 -15.56 -15.21
C ASP A 143 -8.46 -15.87 -15.80
N ASP A 144 -8.03 -15.10 -16.80
CA ASP A 144 -6.70 -15.24 -17.41
C ASP A 144 -5.57 -15.00 -16.39
N LEU A 145 -5.72 -14.01 -15.51
CA LEU A 145 -4.77 -13.75 -14.43
C LEU A 145 -4.75 -14.86 -13.38
N LEU A 146 -5.90 -15.42 -13.02
CA LEU A 146 -5.97 -16.55 -12.09
C LEU A 146 -5.27 -17.79 -12.66
N ASP A 147 -5.50 -18.10 -13.94
CA ASP A 147 -4.84 -19.22 -14.62
C ASP A 147 -3.31 -19.02 -14.66
N ALA A 148 -2.84 -17.81 -15.01
CA ALA A 148 -1.41 -17.49 -15.03
C ALA A 148 -0.73 -17.57 -13.65
N LEU A 149 -1.49 -17.39 -12.56
CA LEU A 149 -0.99 -17.48 -11.19
C LEU A 149 -0.94 -18.91 -10.65
N ASP A 150 -1.65 -19.87 -11.26
CA ASP A 150 -1.69 -21.28 -10.83
C ASP A 150 -0.61 -22.17 -11.51
N ASP A 151 0.02 -21.70 -12.60
CA ASP A 151 1.16 -22.35 -13.30
C ASP A 151 2.52 -22.23 -12.57
#